data_AF-A0A2G9WVR8-F1
#
_entry.id   AF-A0A2G9WVR8-F1
#
_cell.length_a   1.000
_cell.length_b   1.000
_cell.length_c   1.000
_cell.angle_alpha   90.00
_cell.angle_beta   90.00
_cell.angle_gamma   90.00
#
_symmetry.space_group_name_H-M   'P 1'
#
loop_
_entity.id
_entity.type
_entity.pdbx_description
1 polymer ?
#
loop_
_entity_poly.entity_id
_entity_poly.type
_entity_poly.pdbx_seq_one_letter_code
_entity_poly.pdbx_strand_id
1 'polypeptide(L)'
;MDQPDPVISVSGRIVNHSLYELDKGVRQLFMLTVSWADLPGVVARLGAERVDHYVHRLNDSRVNLFFGRPALVETVRRFVDKPLCELTAEEDFMLGALLGYDREQQCRRYLERTATAEHRDHAAGAAASPVSLC
;
A
#
# COMPACT_ATOMS: atom_id res chain seq x y z
N MET A 1 30.50 1.79 -14.82
CA MET A 1 30.02 1.24 -13.54
C MET A 1 28.95 0.23 -13.90
N ASP A 2 29.26 -1.04 -13.76
CA ASP A 2 28.42 -2.16 -14.17
C ASP A 2 27.34 -2.34 -13.11
N GLN A 3 26.17 -1.72 -13.30
CA GLN A 3 25.01 -2.04 -12.46
C GLN A 3 24.55 -3.43 -12.90
N PRO A 4 24.45 -4.42 -11.99
CA PRO A 4 24.02 -5.75 -12.35
C PRO A 4 22.63 -5.68 -12.97
N ASP A 5 22.42 -6.44 -14.05
CA ASP A 5 21.15 -6.50 -14.75
C ASP A 5 19.98 -6.65 -13.75
N PRO A 6 18.95 -5.77 -13.81
CA PRO A 6 17.88 -5.70 -12.81
C PRO A 6 17.07 -7.02 -12.70
N VAL A 7 17.23 -7.92 -13.67
CA VAL A 7 16.65 -9.27 -13.69
C VAL A 7 17.35 -10.29 -12.77
N ILE A 8 18.60 -10.06 -12.34
CA ILE A 8 19.36 -10.99 -11.47
C ILE A 8 19.27 -10.61 -9.99
N SER A 9 18.84 -9.39 -9.67
CA SER A 9 18.63 -8.90 -8.31
C SER A 9 17.49 -9.65 -7.58
N VAL A 10 17.55 -9.70 -6.24
CA VAL A 10 16.45 -10.21 -5.39
C VAL A 10 15.13 -9.53 -5.75
N SER A 11 15.14 -8.21 -5.96
CA SER A 11 13.96 -7.45 -6.39
C SER A 11 13.43 -7.90 -7.74
N GLY A 12 14.32 -8.24 -8.68
CA GLY A 12 13.95 -8.78 -10.00
C GLY A 12 13.23 -10.13 -9.92
N ARG A 13 13.69 -11.03 -9.04
CA ARG A 13 13.01 -12.32 -8.80
C ARG A 13 11.61 -12.13 -8.22
N ILE A 14 11.45 -11.21 -7.27
CA ILE A 14 10.14 -10.90 -6.68
C ILE A 14 9.18 -10.35 -7.73
N VAL A 15 9.65 -9.42 -8.58
CA VAL A 15 8.85 -8.84 -9.67
C VAL A 15 8.44 -9.91 -10.68
N ASN A 16 9.36 -10.79 -11.10
CA ASN A 16 9.03 -11.87 -12.04
C ASN A 16 8.01 -12.86 -11.45
N HIS A 17 8.14 -13.22 -10.18
CA HIS A 17 7.14 -14.06 -9.50
C HIS A 17 5.77 -13.37 -9.43
N SER A 18 5.75 -12.07 -9.09
CA SER A 18 4.51 -11.29 -9.03
C SER A 18 3.83 -11.18 -10.39
N LEU A 19 4.60 -11.03 -11.47
CA LEU A 19 4.10 -11.01 -12.84
C LEU A 19 3.49 -12.36 -13.25
N TYR A 20 4.12 -13.46 -12.83
CA TYR A 20 3.58 -14.80 -13.05
C TYR A 20 2.26 -15.00 -12.29
N GLU A 21 2.18 -14.60 -11.02
CA GLU A 21 0.93 -14.66 -10.25
C GLU A 21 -0.19 -13.80 -10.86
N LEU A 22 0.17 -12.62 -11.39
CA LEU A 22 -0.76 -11.73 -12.07
C LEU A 22 -1.31 -12.36 -13.36
N ASP A 23 -0.45 -12.97 -14.17
CA ASP A 23 -0.84 -13.70 -15.38
C ASP A 23 -1.78 -14.87 -15.08
N LYS A 24 -1.49 -15.61 -14.00
CA LYS A 24 -2.34 -16.74 -13.55
C LYS A 24 -3.60 -16.29 -12.81
N GLY A 25 -3.77 -15.01 -12.54
CA GLY A 25 -4.93 -14.46 -11.84
C GLY A 25 -4.98 -14.82 -10.35
N VAL A 26 -3.87 -15.24 -9.75
CA VAL A 26 -3.76 -15.60 -8.32
C VAL A 26 -3.91 -14.35 -7.45
N ARG A 27 -3.23 -13.27 -7.85
CA ARG A 27 -3.27 -11.98 -7.17
C ARG A 27 -3.24 -10.88 -8.22
N GLN A 28 -4.05 -9.83 -7.98
CA GLN A 28 -4.33 -8.82 -9.00
C GLN A 28 -3.66 -7.47 -8.76
N LEU A 29 -3.13 -7.25 -7.55
CA LEU A 29 -2.40 -6.04 -7.15
C LEU A 29 -1.27 -6.44 -6.20
N PHE A 30 -0.12 -5.83 -6.40
CA PHE A 30 1.09 -6.04 -5.62
C PHE A 30 1.60 -4.70 -5.10
N MET A 31 2.31 -4.75 -3.97
CA MET A 31 3.09 -3.64 -3.43
C MET A 31 4.51 -4.14 -3.18
N LEU A 32 5.50 -3.41 -3.69
CA LEU A 32 6.90 -3.66 -3.42
C LEU A 32 7.56 -2.38 -2.94
N THR A 33 8.35 -2.44 -1.87
CA THR A 33 9.20 -1.33 -1.47
C THR A 33 10.56 -1.47 -2.15
N VAL A 34 10.91 -0.52 -3.01
CA VAL A 34 12.19 -0.51 -3.75
C VAL A 34 12.97 0.76 -3.48
N SER A 35 14.29 0.72 -3.71
CA SER A 35 15.10 1.92 -3.69
C SER A 35 14.82 2.79 -4.93
N TRP A 36 15.10 4.09 -4.86
CA TRP A 36 15.06 4.95 -6.04
C TRP A 36 16.03 4.52 -7.14
N ALA A 37 17.15 3.88 -6.78
CA ALA A 37 18.14 3.39 -7.73
C ALA A 37 17.65 2.16 -8.51
N ASP A 38 16.86 1.29 -7.89
CA ASP A 38 16.33 0.07 -8.53
C ASP A 38 15.02 0.34 -9.30
N LEU A 39 14.29 1.39 -8.95
CA LEU A 39 12.97 1.70 -9.50
C LEU A 39 12.93 1.73 -11.04
N PRO A 40 13.88 2.38 -11.77
CA PRO A 40 13.82 2.43 -13.23
C PRO A 40 13.83 1.04 -13.88
N GLY A 41 14.64 0.11 -13.35
CA GLY A 41 14.72 -1.26 -13.86
C GLY A 41 13.43 -2.03 -13.65
N VAL A 42 12.79 -1.85 -12.49
CA VAL A 42 11.49 -2.48 -12.19
C VAL A 42 10.39 -1.90 -13.07
N VAL A 43 10.30 -0.58 -13.21
CA VAL A 43 9.29 0.08 -14.06
C VAL A 43 9.45 -0.32 -15.53
N ALA A 44 10.69 -0.41 -16.03
CA ALA A 44 10.95 -0.89 -17.39
C ALA A 44 10.45 -2.32 -17.61
N ARG A 45 10.67 -3.21 -16.63
CA ARG A 45 10.16 -4.59 -16.67
C ARG A 45 8.62 -4.64 -16.68
N LEU A 46 7.97 -3.87 -15.83
CA LEU A 46 6.50 -3.77 -15.81
C LEU A 46 5.94 -3.22 -17.14
N GLY A 47 6.61 -2.22 -17.72
CA GLY A 47 6.23 -1.65 -19.01
C GLY A 47 6.33 -2.65 -20.17
N ALA A 48 7.37 -3.49 -20.18
CA ALA A 48 7.53 -4.55 -21.18
C ALA A 48 6.37 -5.58 -21.14
N GLU A 49 5.83 -5.86 -19.96
CA GLU A 49 4.69 -6.76 -19.74
C GLU A 49 3.33 -6.03 -19.79
N ARG A 50 3.33 -4.71 -20.09
CA ARG A 50 2.13 -3.85 -20.12
C ARG A 50 1.33 -3.87 -18.80
N VAL A 51 2.04 -3.91 -17.68
CA VAL A 51 1.43 -3.88 -16.34
C VAL A 51 1.37 -2.44 -15.84
N ASP A 52 0.18 -2.02 -15.42
CA ASP A 52 -0.03 -0.69 -14.87
C ASP A 52 0.60 -0.57 -13.48
N HIS A 53 1.04 0.63 -13.12
CA HIS A 53 1.74 0.88 -11.87
C HIS A 53 1.54 2.29 -11.31
N TYR A 54 1.77 2.42 -10.01
CA TYR A 54 1.74 3.68 -9.27
C TYR A 54 2.92 3.73 -8.30
N VAL A 55 3.71 4.80 -8.39
CA VAL A 55 4.85 5.05 -7.50
C VAL A 55 4.41 6.01 -6.41
N HIS A 56 4.48 5.55 -5.16
CA HIS A 56 4.23 6.36 -3.98
C HIS A 56 5.53 6.57 -3.21
N ARG A 57 5.97 7.82 -3.06
CA ARG A 57 7.22 8.14 -2.34
C ARG A 57 7.09 7.75 -0.88
N LEU A 58 7.99 6.90 -0.39
CA LEU A 58 8.04 6.53 1.02
C LEU A 58 8.98 7.46 1.78
N ASN A 59 10.19 7.68 1.26
CA ASN A 59 11.17 8.63 1.78
C ASN A 59 12.22 8.97 0.70
N ASP A 60 13.32 9.61 1.09
CA ASP A 60 14.39 10.03 0.17
C ASP A 60 15.19 8.86 -0.42
N SER A 61 15.09 7.67 0.17
CA SER A 61 15.83 6.48 -0.27
C SER A 61 14.96 5.43 -0.95
N ARG A 62 13.66 5.39 -0.64
CA ARG A 62 12.74 4.31 -1.03
C ARG A 62 11.37 4.81 -1.48
N VAL A 63 10.71 3.97 -2.26
CA VAL A 63 9.34 4.15 -2.72
C VAL A 63 8.53 2.87 -2.51
N ASN A 64 7.22 3.02 -2.34
CA ASN A 64 6.27 1.94 -2.50
C ASN A 64 5.78 1.94 -3.96
N LEU A 65 6.08 0.87 -4.67
CA LEU A 65 5.61 0.63 -6.03
C LEU A 65 4.41 -0.30 -5.99
N PHE A 66 3.26 0.22 -6.38
CA PHE A 66 2.05 -0.56 -6.61
C PHE A 66 1.96 -0.94 -8.08
N PHE A 67 1.58 -2.18 -8.40
CA PHE A 67 1.41 -2.62 -9.78
C PHE A 67 0.42 -3.78 -9.89
N GLY A 68 -0.24 -3.91 -11.04
CA GLY A 68 -1.25 -4.95 -11.24
C GLY A 68 -2.30 -4.60 -12.29
N ARG A 69 -3.55 -5.00 -12.03
CA ARG A 69 -4.70 -4.67 -12.88
C ARG A 69 -4.97 -3.15 -12.85
N PRO A 70 -5.21 -2.51 -14.00
CA PRO A 70 -5.35 -1.04 -14.07
C PRO A 70 -6.39 -0.44 -13.11
N ALA A 71 -7.57 -1.07 -12.98
CA ALA A 71 -8.61 -0.58 -12.08
C ALA A 71 -8.17 -0.59 -10.61
N LEU A 72 -7.41 -1.61 -10.18
CA LEU A 72 -6.92 -1.71 -8.80
C LEU A 72 -5.80 -0.70 -8.54
N VAL A 73 -4.88 -0.55 -9.49
CA VAL A 73 -3.80 0.45 -9.41
C VAL A 73 -4.37 1.87 -9.35
N GLU A 74 -5.33 2.19 -10.22
CA GLU A 74 -5.99 3.49 -10.23
C GLU A 74 -6.76 3.72 -8.93
N THR A 75 -7.44 2.70 -8.39
CA THR A 75 -8.12 2.81 -7.08
C THR A 75 -7.12 3.17 -5.98
N VAL A 76 -5.98 2.49 -5.89
CA VAL A 76 -4.92 2.81 -4.92
C VAL A 76 -4.39 4.22 -5.11
N ARG A 77 -4.17 4.66 -6.35
CA ARG A 77 -3.71 6.02 -6.66
C ARG A 77 -4.64 7.10 -6.11
N ARG A 78 -5.94 6.82 -5.96
CA ARG A 78 -6.93 7.80 -5.47
C ARG A 78 -6.90 8.05 -3.97
N PHE A 79 -6.47 7.10 -3.17
CA PHE A 79 -6.51 7.22 -1.70
C PHE A 79 -5.15 7.02 -1.01
N VAL A 80 -4.14 6.51 -1.72
CA VAL A 80 -2.75 6.42 -1.21
C VAL A 80 -1.97 7.65 -1.68
N ASP A 81 -2.36 8.80 -1.14
CA ASP A 81 -1.74 10.12 -1.34
C ASP A 81 -0.91 10.58 -0.13
N LYS A 82 -1.03 9.88 0.98
CA LYS A 82 -0.36 10.12 2.26
C LYS A 82 0.45 8.88 2.70
N PRO A 83 1.37 9.00 3.68
CA PRO A 83 2.09 7.86 4.24
C PRO A 83 1.14 6.73 4.67
N LEU A 84 1.51 5.47 4.40
CA LEU A 84 0.62 4.32 4.70
C LEU A 84 0.21 4.22 6.18
N CYS A 85 1.03 4.72 7.10
CA CYS A 85 0.71 4.76 8.53
C CYS A 85 -0.38 5.78 8.89
N GLU A 86 -0.69 6.72 7.99
CA GLU A 86 -1.69 7.77 8.17
C GLU A 86 -3.01 7.46 7.46
N LEU A 87 -3.12 6.31 6.78
CA LEU A 87 -4.38 5.86 6.20
C LEU A 87 -5.45 5.69 7.28
N THR A 88 -6.69 6.08 6.97
CA THR A 88 -7.85 5.81 7.83
C THR A 88 -8.08 4.30 7.96
N ALA A 89 -8.93 3.89 8.91
CA ALA A 89 -9.28 2.49 9.06
C ALA A 89 -9.94 1.93 7.79
N GLU A 90 -10.78 2.72 7.12
CA GLU A 90 -11.43 2.38 5.85
C GLU A 90 -10.43 2.30 4.70
N GLU A 91 -9.51 3.26 4.59
CA GLU A 91 -8.46 3.27 3.56
C GLU A 91 -7.52 2.07 3.70
N ASP A 92 -7.09 1.74 4.92
CA ASP A 92 -6.26 0.56 5.20
C ASP A 92 -7.03 -0.75 4.97
N PHE A 93 -8.34 -0.77 5.27
CA PHE A 93 -9.20 -1.91 4.93
C PHE A 93 -9.28 -2.10 3.42
N MET A 94 -9.57 -1.03 2.67
CA MET A 94 -9.61 -1.05 1.20
C MET A 94 -8.28 -1.51 0.62
N LEU A 95 -7.15 -0.97 1.10
CA LEU A 95 -5.83 -1.36 0.63
C LEU A 95 -5.55 -2.85 0.88
N GLY A 96 -5.84 -3.34 2.10
CA GLY A 96 -5.64 -4.74 2.43
C GLY A 96 -6.50 -5.69 1.60
N ALA A 97 -7.75 -5.33 1.35
CA ALA A 97 -8.65 -6.09 0.48
C ALA A 97 -8.14 -6.12 -0.98
N LEU A 98 -7.70 -4.98 -1.53
CA LEU A 98 -7.14 -4.91 -2.89
C LEU A 98 -5.84 -5.71 -3.02
N LEU A 99 -5.03 -5.75 -1.95
CA LEU A 99 -3.83 -6.58 -1.85
C LEU A 99 -4.14 -8.06 -1.62
N GLY A 100 -5.40 -8.47 -1.47
CA GLY A 100 -5.80 -9.88 -1.31
C GLY A 100 -5.52 -10.45 0.08
N TYR A 101 -5.46 -9.63 1.11
CA TYR A 101 -5.43 -10.13 2.49
C TYR A 101 -6.75 -10.80 2.86
N ASP A 102 -6.67 -11.71 3.82
CA ASP A 102 -7.83 -12.40 4.34
C ASP A 102 -8.89 -11.41 4.85
N ARG A 103 -10.14 -11.65 4.45
CA ARG A 103 -11.25 -10.74 4.74
C ARG A 103 -11.56 -10.68 6.22
N GLU A 104 -11.51 -11.82 6.91
CA GLU A 104 -11.83 -11.86 8.34
C GLU A 104 -10.77 -11.14 9.16
N GLN A 105 -9.48 -11.34 8.85
CA GLN A 105 -8.39 -10.58 9.46
C GLN A 105 -8.52 -9.08 9.21
N GLN A 106 -8.85 -8.66 7.99
CA GLN A 106 -9.07 -7.24 7.68
C GLN A 106 -10.26 -6.68 8.47
N CYS A 107 -11.36 -7.43 8.64
CA CYS A 107 -12.48 -7.02 9.49
C CYS A 107 -12.06 -6.85 10.96
N ARG A 108 -11.30 -7.80 11.52
CA ARG A 108 -10.81 -7.71 12.91
C ARG A 108 -9.92 -6.49 13.09
N ARG A 109 -8.93 -6.29 12.21
CA ARG A 109 -8.02 -5.14 12.23
C ARG A 109 -8.77 -3.81 12.11
N TYR A 110 -9.80 -3.75 11.27
CA TYR A 110 -10.65 -2.56 11.14
C TYR A 110 -11.35 -2.23 12.47
N LEU A 111 -12.04 -3.22 13.08
CA LEU A 111 -12.76 -3.03 14.34
C LEU A 111 -11.83 -2.59 15.48
N GLU A 112 -10.62 -3.13 15.55
CA GLU A 112 -9.61 -2.74 16.55
C GLU A 112 -9.18 -1.27 16.38
N ARG A 113 -8.96 -0.82 15.13
CA ARG A 113 -8.55 0.55 14.84
C ARG A 113 -9.67 1.56 15.12
N THR A 114 -10.92 1.23 14.78
CA THR A 114 -12.06 2.13 15.02
C THR A 114 -12.42 2.22 16.50
N ALA A 115 -12.40 1.11 17.25
CA ALA A 115 -12.66 1.12 18.69
C ALA A 115 -11.64 2.00 19.45
N THR A 116 -10.37 2.00 19.01
CA THR A 116 -9.33 2.87 19.61
C THR A 116 -9.57 4.35 19.31
N ALA A 117 -10.08 4.67 18.11
CA ALA A 117 -10.43 6.05 17.73
C ALA A 117 -11.62 6.56 18.54
N GLU A 118 -12.68 5.76 18.69
CA GLU A 118 -13.86 6.11 19.48
C GLU A 118 -13.49 6.42 20.93
N HIS A 119 -12.61 5.63 21.57
CA HIS A 119 -12.14 5.92 22.93
C HIS A 119 -11.35 7.24 23.03
N ARG A 120 -10.58 7.61 22.00
CA ARG A 120 -9.87 8.91 21.96
C ARG A 120 -10.84 10.07 21.85
N ASP A 121 -11.88 9.95 21.03
CA ASP A 121 -12.88 11.00 20.84
C ASP A 121 -13.72 11.22 22.11
N HIS A 122 -14.09 10.14 22.81
CA HIS A 122 -14.79 10.23 24.09
C HIS A 122 -13.90 10.81 25.21
N ALA A 123 -12.60 10.46 25.26
CA ALA A 123 -11.67 11.03 26.23
C ALA A 123 -11.37 12.52 25.97
N ALA A 124 -11.27 12.93 24.70
CA ALA A 124 -11.10 14.33 24.32
C ALA A 124 -12.36 15.17 24.61
N GLY A 125 -13.57 14.60 24.39
CA GLY A 125 -14.84 15.24 24.75
C GLY A 125 -15.04 15.40 26.26
N ALA A 126 -14.57 14.45 27.07
CA ALA A 126 -14.62 14.53 28.53
C ALA A 126 -13.68 15.59 29.12
N ALA A 127 -12.55 15.89 28.46
CA ALA A 127 -11.60 16.91 28.90
C ALA A 127 -12.05 18.36 28.57
N ALA A 128 -13.12 18.54 27.78
CA ALA A 128 -13.58 19.83 27.28
C ALA A 128 -14.79 20.42 28.02
N SER A 129 -15.24 19.85 29.14
CA SER A 129 -16.28 20.48 29.98
C SER A 129 -15.66 21.33 31.09
N PRO A 130 -15.64 22.68 30.99
CA PRO A 130 -15.60 23.48 32.19
C PRO A 130 -16.97 23.32 32.86
N VAL A 131 -16.97 22.73 34.05
CA VAL A 131 -18.13 22.76 34.93
C VAL A 131 -18.44 24.23 35.22
N SER A 132 -19.43 24.79 34.52
CA SER A 132 -20.01 26.09 34.87
C SER A 132 -20.94 25.87 36.05
N LEU A 133 -20.38 25.96 37.26
CA LEU A 133 -21.11 26.15 38.49
C LEU A 133 -21.35 27.64 38.67
N CYS A 134 -22.53 28.11 38.26
CA CYS A 134 -23.25 29.27 38.79
C CYS A 134 -24.73 29.10 38.45
#